data_AF-A0A378VVB7-F1
#
_entry.id   AF-A0A378VVB7-F1
#
_cell.length_a   1.000
_cell.length_b   1.000
_cell.length_c   1.000
_cell.angle_alpha   90.00
_cell.angle_beta   90.00
_cell.angle_gamma   90.00
#
_symmetry.space_group_name_H-M   'P 1'
#
loop_
_entity.id
_entity.type
_entity.pdbx_description
1 polymer ?
#
loop_
_entity_poly.entity_id
_entity_poly.type
_entity_poly.pdbx_seq_one_letter_code
_entity_poly.pdbx_strand_id
1 'polypeptide(L)'
;MFYVIPWFNWSGRQAVVFNIPNGISSFRIVVGVGDLIYLALLLMICAFGLFWWTTIAGRLWCGYSCPQTVYTEIMLWIDNLVEGDRNKRLKLEKSPWNFTKIRIKATKYLLIFLVCAWTGITFAGWFVPSASLFPIYSPEQQAAARCLPQRFTAL
;
A
#
# COMPACT_ATOMS: atom_id res chain seq x y z
N MET A 1 1.33 -9.01 2.18
CA MET A 1 -0.12 -8.75 2.05
C MET A 1 -0.41 -7.41 1.35
N PHE A 2 0.08 -6.27 1.88
CA PHE A 2 -0.16 -4.92 1.32
C PHE A 2 0.15 -4.77 -0.18
N TYR A 3 1.25 -5.38 -0.65
CA TYR A 3 1.67 -5.31 -2.06
C TYR A 3 0.93 -6.26 -3.02
N VAL A 4 0.15 -7.22 -2.52
CA VAL A 4 -0.38 -8.32 -3.33
C VAL A 4 -1.90 -8.18 -3.53
N ILE A 5 -2.61 -7.72 -2.51
CA ILE A 5 -4.08 -7.58 -2.53
C ILE A 5 -4.59 -6.68 -3.67
N PRO A 6 -4.05 -5.47 -3.92
CA PRO A 6 -4.64 -4.58 -4.93
C PRO A 6 -4.42 -5.08 -6.37
N TRP A 7 -3.43 -5.94 -6.59
CA TRP A 7 -3.11 -6.50 -7.91
C TRP A 7 -3.88 -7.81 -8.20
N PHE A 8 -4.52 -8.39 -7.18
CA PHE A 8 -5.28 -9.62 -7.32
C PHE A 8 -6.68 -9.31 -7.86
N ASN A 9 -6.88 -9.58 -9.15
CA ASN A 9 -8.16 -9.48 -9.83
C ASN A 9 -8.84 -10.84 -9.84
N TRP A 10 -10.06 -10.92 -9.30
CA TRP A 10 -10.87 -12.14 -9.34
C TRP A 10 -12.14 -11.87 -10.17
N SER A 11 -12.32 -12.61 -11.26
CA SER A 11 -13.50 -12.53 -12.15
C SER A 11 -13.78 -11.14 -12.74
N GLY A 12 -12.76 -10.43 -13.23
CA GLY A 12 -12.94 -9.17 -13.96
C GLY A 12 -13.37 -7.98 -13.11
N ARG A 13 -13.25 -8.06 -11.78
CA ARG A 13 -13.34 -6.93 -10.84
C ARG A 13 -12.19 -7.01 -9.83
N GLN A 14 -11.65 -5.86 -9.46
CA GLN A 14 -10.63 -5.79 -8.41
C GLN A 14 -11.25 -6.18 -7.06
N ALA A 15 -10.58 -7.07 -6.32
CA ALA A 15 -11.17 -7.77 -5.18
C ALA A 15 -11.54 -6.85 -4.00
N VAL A 16 -10.81 -5.74 -3.82
CA VAL A 16 -11.05 -4.72 -2.79
C VAL A 16 -10.76 -3.35 -3.39
N VAL A 17 -11.80 -2.53 -3.56
CA VAL A 17 -11.68 -1.11 -3.96
C VAL A 17 -12.42 -0.25 -2.96
N PHE A 18 -11.73 0.73 -2.37
CA PHE A 18 -12.32 1.71 -1.48
C PHE A 18 -12.95 2.86 -2.28
N ASN A 19 -14.23 2.72 -2.65
CA ASN A 19 -14.98 3.77 -3.34
C ASN A 19 -15.82 4.57 -2.31
N ILE A 20 -15.33 5.75 -1.91
CA ILE A 20 -15.96 6.60 -0.88
C ILE A 20 -17.39 7.05 -1.28
N PRO A 21 -17.72 7.40 -2.54
CA PRO A 21 -19.08 7.81 -2.89
C PRO A 21 -20.09 6.67 -3.12
N ASN A 22 -19.66 5.43 -3.40
CA ASN A 22 -20.57 4.30 -3.72
C ASN A 22 -20.47 3.12 -2.73
N GLY A 23 -19.76 3.27 -1.63
CA GLY A 23 -19.55 2.22 -0.64
C GLY A 23 -18.35 1.31 -0.94
N ILE A 24 -17.89 0.62 0.09
CA ILE A 24 -16.75 -0.30 0.00
C ILE A 24 -17.22 -1.54 -0.74
N SER A 25 -16.73 -1.74 -1.96
CA SER A 25 -17.02 -2.93 -2.76
C SER A 25 -15.90 -3.94 -2.56
N SER A 26 -16.12 -4.91 -1.69
CA SER A 26 -15.19 -6.04 -1.48
C SER A 26 -15.89 -7.32 -1.93
N PHE A 27 -15.30 -8.02 -2.91
CA PHE A 27 -15.70 -9.36 -3.35
C PHE A 27 -17.23 -9.62 -3.30
N ARG A 28 -17.97 -9.07 -4.27
CA ARG A 28 -19.42 -9.32 -4.48
C ARG A 28 -20.35 -8.89 -3.33
N ILE A 29 -19.83 -8.27 -2.26
CA ILE A 29 -20.58 -7.63 -1.18
C ILE A 29 -20.43 -6.12 -1.33
N VAL A 30 -21.53 -5.44 -1.63
CA VAL A 30 -21.61 -3.97 -1.61
C VAL A 30 -22.04 -3.59 -0.21
N VAL A 31 -21.12 -3.08 0.59
CA VAL A 31 -21.42 -2.60 1.95
C VAL A 31 -22.15 -1.26 1.80
N GLY A 32 -23.46 -1.26 2.06
CA GLY A 32 -24.28 -0.06 2.09
C GLY A 32 -24.13 0.70 3.40
N VAL A 33 -24.67 1.93 3.47
CA VAL A 33 -24.64 2.74 4.70
C VAL A 33 -25.37 2.05 5.88
N GLY A 34 -26.31 1.12 5.60
CA GLY A 34 -26.98 0.30 6.62
C GLY A 34 -26.11 -0.80 7.25
N ASP A 35 -25.07 -1.27 6.55
CA ASP A 35 -24.16 -2.32 7.04
C ASP A 35 -23.01 -1.76 7.89
N LEU A 36 -22.99 -0.43 8.10
CA LEU A 36 -21.97 0.26 8.87
C LEU A 36 -21.88 -0.25 10.32
N ILE A 37 -22.98 -0.76 10.87
CA ILE A 37 -23.01 -1.35 12.22
C ILE A 37 -22.12 -2.61 12.31
N TYR A 38 -22.11 -3.45 11.27
CA TYR A 38 -21.27 -4.65 11.22
C TYR A 38 -19.79 -4.26 11.04
N LEU A 39 -19.51 -3.24 10.23
CA LEU A 39 -18.16 -2.70 10.08
C LEU A 39 -17.65 -2.09 11.40
N ALA A 40 -18.51 -1.33 12.10
CA ALA A 40 -18.18 -0.74 13.39
C ALA A 40 -17.89 -1.82 14.45
N LEU A 41 -18.69 -2.91 14.48
CA LEU A 41 -18.45 -4.04 15.38
C LEU A 41 -17.13 -4.77 15.04
N LEU A 42 -16.83 -4.96 13.75
CA LEU A 42 -15.55 -5.51 13.30
C LEU A 42 -14.39 -4.62 13.74
N LEU A 43 -14.50 -3.30 13.55
CA LEU A 43 -13.48 -2.33 13.99
C LEU A 43 -13.31 -2.35 15.51
N MET A 44 -14.41 -2.52 16.26
CA MET A 44 -14.38 -2.67 17.72
C MET A 44 -13.59 -3.92 18.13
N ILE A 45 -13.85 -5.07 17.51
CA ILE A 45 -13.12 -6.32 17.77
C ILE A 45 -11.64 -6.15 17.39
N CYS A 46 -11.33 -5.54 16.24
CA CYS A 46 -9.97 -5.23 15.83
C CYS A 46 -9.27 -4.30 16.83
N ALA A 47 -9.96 -3.27 17.35
CA ALA A 47 -9.42 -2.36 18.34
C ALA A 47 -9.10 -3.09 19.65
N PHE A 48 -10.02 -3.89 20.19
CA PHE A 48 -9.79 -4.69 21.39
C PHE A 48 -8.67 -5.72 21.18
N GLY A 49 -8.62 -6.37 20.01
CA GLY A 49 -7.54 -7.29 19.64
C GLY A 49 -6.18 -6.59 19.57
N LEU A 50 -6.14 -5.35 19.06
CA LEU A 50 -4.93 -4.55 19.02
C LEU A 50 -4.48 -4.13 20.42
N PHE A 51 -5.41 -3.70 21.29
CA PHE A 51 -5.11 -3.41 22.69
C PHE A 51 -4.57 -4.65 23.42
N TRP A 52 -5.22 -5.80 23.25
CA TRP A 52 -4.78 -7.08 23.82
C TRP A 52 -3.38 -7.48 23.33
N TRP A 53 -3.10 -7.29 22.05
CA TRP A 53 -1.77 -7.57 21.51
C TRP A 53 -0.71 -6.60 22.04
N THR A 54 -1.07 -5.33 22.24
CA THR A 54 -0.15 -4.33 22.79
C THR A 54 0.20 -4.56 24.26
N THR A 55 -0.69 -5.16 25.07
CA THR A 55 -0.39 -5.49 26.47
C THR A 55 0.53 -6.71 26.60
N ILE A 56 0.43 -7.70 25.71
CA ILE A 56 1.25 -8.91 25.73
C ILE A 56 2.62 -8.69 25.05
N ALA A 57 2.63 -8.01 23.91
CA ALA A 57 3.80 -7.92 23.02
C ALA A 57 3.99 -6.51 22.42
N GLY A 58 3.69 -5.46 23.21
CA GLY A 58 3.71 -4.07 22.76
C GLY A 58 5.02 -3.63 22.11
N ARG A 59 6.19 -4.09 22.62
CA ARG A 59 7.49 -3.76 21.98
C ARG A 59 7.73 -4.48 20.66
N LEU A 60 7.22 -5.69 20.48
CA LEU A 60 7.34 -6.41 19.22
C LEU A 60 6.45 -5.76 18.15
N TRP A 61 5.24 -5.36 18.54
CA TRP A 61 4.30 -4.67 17.64
C TRP A 61 4.79 -3.26 17.27
N CYS A 62 5.02 -2.41 18.26
CA CYS A 62 5.48 -1.04 18.01
C CYS A 62 6.89 -1.00 17.40
N GLY A 63 7.72 -2.02 17.64
CA GLY A 63 9.06 -2.13 17.07
C GLY A 63 9.09 -2.61 15.62
N TYR A 64 8.31 -3.63 15.25
CA TYR A 64 8.45 -4.29 13.95
C TYR A 64 7.23 -4.20 13.03
N SER A 65 6.05 -3.87 13.56
CA SER A 65 4.81 -3.74 12.76
C SER A 65 4.47 -2.29 12.45
N CYS A 66 5.08 -1.32 13.14
CA CYS A 66 4.87 0.09 12.85
C CYS A 66 5.34 0.40 11.42
N PRO A 67 4.47 0.87 10.50
CA PRO A 67 4.85 1.12 9.12
C PRO A 67 5.97 2.16 9.03
N GLN A 68 6.00 3.13 9.94
CA GLN A 68 7.09 4.11 10.02
C GLN A 68 8.45 3.43 10.25
N THR A 69 8.53 2.49 11.21
CA THR A 69 9.77 1.80 11.54
C THR A 69 10.19 0.90 10.38
N VAL A 70 9.27 0.12 9.82
CA VAL A 70 9.56 -0.78 8.69
C VAL A 70 10.10 -0.02 7.49
N TYR A 71 9.50 1.11 7.11
CA TYR A 71 10.01 1.91 5.99
C TYR A 71 11.37 2.54 6.28
N THR A 72 11.59 3.00 7.51
CA THR A 72 12.89 3.58 7.92
C THR A 72 13.98 2.51 7.90
N GLU A 73 13.72 1.32 8.42
CA GLU A 73 14.66 0.19 8.39
C GLU A 73 15.00 -0.22 6.95
N ILE A 74 14.01 -0.26 6.04
CA ILE A 74 14.25 -0.52 4.61
C ILE A 74 15.18 0.53 4.00
N MET A 75 14.97 1.82 4.27
CA MET A 75 15.84 2.87 3.73
C MET A 75 17.26 2.81 4.31
N LEU A 76 17.39 2.53 5.62
CA LEU A 76 18.69 2.34 6.26
C LEU A 76 19.43 1.11 5.72
N TRP A 77 18.70 0.04 5.42
CA TRP A 77 19.24 -1.14 4.78
C TRP A 77 19.75 -0.85 3.35
N ILE A 78 18.99 -0.09 2.55
CA ILE A 78 19.42 0.36 1.21
C ILE A 78 20.68 1.23 1.32
N ASP A 79 20.72 2.15 2.29
CA ASP A 79 21.88 2.99 2.54
C ASP A 79 23.12 2.17 2.92
N ASN A 80 22.96 1.15 3.76
CA ASN A 80 24.03 0.24 4.13
C ASN A 80 24.49 -0.64 2.95
N LEU A 81 23.57 -1.03 2.07
CA LEU A 81 23.89 -1.83 0.90
C LEU A 81 24.71 -1.03 -0.13
N VAL A 82 24.40 0.26 -0.30
CA VAL A 82 25.04 1.13 -1.32
C VAL A 82 26.31 1.81 -0.80
N GLU A 83 26.30 2.37 0.42
CA GLU A 83 27.43 3.10 0.97
C GLU A 83 28.34 2.23 1.86
N GLY A 84 27.82 1.12 2.39
CA GLY A 84 28.55 0.20 3.25
C GLY A 84 28.77 0.72 4.68
N ASP A 85 29.80 0.15 5.32
CA ASP A 85 30.19 0.41 6.71
C ASP A 85 30.54 1.89 6.96
N ARG A 86 30.44 2.32 8.23
CA ARG A 86 30.63 3.70 8.70
C ARG A 86 31.95 4.31 8.21
N ASN A 87 33.02 3.53 8.17
CA ASN A 87 34.34 3.97 7.71
C ASN A 87 34.37 4.30 6.21
N LYS A 88 33.60 3.59 5.38
CA LYS A 88 33.49 3.88 3.94
C LYS A 88 32.65 5.12 3.69
N ARG A 89 31.56 5.31 4.44
CA ARG A 89 30.73 6.53 4.42
C ARG A 89 31.53 7.78 4.75
N LEU A 90 32.28 7.76 5.85
CA LEU A 90 33.13 8.87 6.28
C LEU A 90 34.21 9.23 5.25
N LYS A 91 34.80 8.22 4.57
CA LYS A 91 35.77 8.45 3.50
C LYS A 91 35.12 9.02 2.23
N LEU A 92 33.91 8.57 1.89
CA LEU A 92 33.18 9.05 0.71
C LEU A 92 32.70 10.51 0.89
N GLU A 93 32.30 10.90 2.10
CA GLU A 93 31.93 12.28 2.41
C GLU A 93 33.12 13.23 2.34
N LYS A 94 34.28 12.83 2.89
CA LYS A 94 35.53 13.63 2.85
C LYS A 94 36.18 13.70 1.47
N SER A 95 35.82 12.81 0.54
CA SER A 95 36.36 12.82 -0.82
C SER A 95 35.74 13.95 -1.66
N PRO A 96 36.52 14.61 -2.56
CA PRO A 96 35.98 15.59 -3.50
C PRO A 96 34.90 14.97 -4.41
N TRP A 97 34.10 15.82 -5.07
CA TRP A 97 33.05 15.39 -6.00
C TRP A 97 33.65 14.71 -7.24
N ASN A 98 33.93 13.42 -7.10
CA ASN A 98 34.43 12.54 -8.16
C ASN A 98 33.26 11.77 -8.81
N PHE A 99 33.42 11.32 -10.05
CA PHE A 99 32.45 10.49 -10.78
C PHE A 99 32.00 9.27 -9.97
N THR A 100 32.90 8.66 -9.21
CA THR A 100 32.59 7.54 -8.31
C THR A 100 31.61 7.95 -7.20
N LYS A 101 31.76 9.15 -6.61
CA LYS A 101 30.87 9.67 -5.55
C LYS A 101 29.47 9.96 -6.11
N ILE A 102 29.40 10.52 -7.32
CA ILE A 102 28.13 10.79 -7.99
C ILE A 102 27.40 9.48 -8.31
N ARG A 103 28.09 8.46 -8.86
CA ARG A 103 27.49 7.16 -9.16
C ARG A 103 26.93 6.46 -7.93
N ILE A 104 27.66 6.48 -6.81
CA ILE A 104 27.21 5.87 -5.56
C ILE A 104 25.98 6.60 -5.01
N LYS A 105 26.02 7.94 -4.92
CA LYS A 105 24.88 8.73 -4.45
C LYS A 105 23.66 8.60 -5.37
N ALA A 106 23.87 8.62 -6.69
CA ALA A 106 22.79 8.44 -7.66
C ALA A 106 22.13 7.06 -7.53
N THR A 107 22.92 5.99 -7.35
CA THR A 107 22.39 4.63 -7.17
C THR A 107 21.55 4.54 -5.89
N LYS A 108 21.99 5.16 -4.79
CA LYS A 108 21.23 5.26 -3.54
C LYS A 108 19.88 5.94 -3.76
N TYR A 109 19.87 7.15 -4.34
CA TYR A 109 18.61 7.87 -4.57
C TYR A 109 17.70 7.14 -5.55
N LEU A 110 18.26 6.47 -6.56
CA LEU A 110 17.48 5.67 -7.51
C LEU A 110 16.79 4.49 -6.81
N LEU A 111 17.50 3.74 -5.96
CA LEU A 111 16.91 2.63 -5.20
C LEU A 111 15.83 3.11 -4.22
N ILE A 112 16.07 4.19 -3.49
CA ILE A 112 15.07 4.79 -2.60
C ILE A 112 13.85 5.24 -3.41
N PHE A 113 14.07 5.91 -4.54
CA PHE A 113 13.00 6.36 -5.41
C PHE A 113 12.16 5.19 -5.94
N LEU A 114 12.78 4.08 -6.36
CA LEU A 114 12.06 2.90 -6.83
C LEU A 114 11.17 2.30 -5.74
N VAL A 115 11.68 2.19 -4.51
CA VAL A 115 10.90 1.67 -3.38
C VAL A 115 9.73 2.61 -3.07
N CYS A 116 9.96 3.92 -3.01
CA CYS A 116 8.90 4.92 -2.79
C CYS A 116 7.87 4.96 -3.92
N ALA A 117 8.30 4.86 -5.17
CA ALA A 117 7.40 4.81 -6.32
C ALA A 117 6.55 3.54 -6.29
N TRP A 118 7.16 2.38 -6.01
CA TRP A 118 6.46 1.11 -5.89
C TRP A 118 5.41 1.13 -4.75
N THR A 119 5.78 1.65 -3.58
CA THR A 119 4.85 1.77 -2.45
C THR A 119 3.71 2.75 -2.75
N GLY A 120 4.00 3.89 -3.37
CA GLY A 120 3.01 4.88 -3.78
C GLY A 120 2.03 4.34 -4.82
N ILE A 121 2.51 3.64 -5.85
CA ILE A 121 1.67 3.01 -6.88
C ILE A 121 0.77 1.94 -6.25
N THR A 122 1.33 1.12 -5.35
CA THR A 122 0.55 0.11 -4.63
C THR A 122 -0.54 0.75 -3.79
N PHE A 123 -0.24 1.85 -3.08
CA PHE A 123 -1.22 2.57 -2.27
C PHE A 123 -2.31 3.22 -3.12
N ALA A 124 -1.96 3.85 -4.24
CA ALA A 124 -2.92 4.42 -5.18
C ALA A 124 -3.86 3.34 -5.76
N GLY A 125 -3.34 2.13 -6.00
CA GLY A 125 -4.12 0.97 -6.45
C GLY A 125 -5.19 0.52 -5.46
N TRP A 126 -5.18 0.92 -4.19
CA TRP A 126 -6.26 0.63 -3.23
C TRP A 126 -7.48 1.54 -3.41
N PHE A 127 -7.29 2.74 -3.96
CA PHE A 127 -8.34 3.76 -4.10
C PHE A 127 -8.84 3.92 -5.55
N VAL A 128 -7.99 3.64 -6.53
CA VAL A 128 -8.31 3.73 -7.95
C VAL A 128 -8.43 2.32 -8.52
N PRO A 129 -9.55 1.96 -9.19
CA PRO A 129 -9.66 0.70 -9.89
C PRO A 129 -8.50 0.53 -10.87
N SER A 130 -7.80 -0.60 -10.80
CA SER A 130 -6.66 -0.94 -11.67
C SER A 130 -6.97 -0.83 -13.18
N ALA A 131 -8.24 -0.89 -13.56
CA ALA A 131 -8.74 -0.67 -14.92
C ALA A 131 -8.50 0.75 -15.48
N SER A 132 -8.42 1.79 -14.62
CA SER A 132 -8.09 3.15 -15.06
C SER A 132 -6.60 3.49 -15.00
N LEU A 133 -5.76 2.61 -14.41
CA LEU A 133 -4.32 2.80 -14.32
C LEU A 133 -3.58 2.34 -15.60
N PHE A 134 -4.15 1.39 -16.34
CA PHE A 134 -3.64 0.90 -17.62
C PHE A 134 -4.75 0.95 -18.68
N PRO A 135 -4.84 2.02 -19.50
CA PRO A 135 -5.90 2.17 -20.51
C PRO A 135 -5.89 1.12 -21.62
N ILE A 136 -4.89 0.21 -21.63
CA ILE A 136 -4.73 -0.88 -22.59
C ILE A 136 -5.66 -2.06 -22.25
N TYR A 137 -6.18 -2.14 -21.01
CA TYR A 137 -7.09 -3.20 -20.57
C TYR A 137 -8.50 -2.62 -20.38
N SER A 138 -9.50 -3.14 -21.11
CA SER A 138 -10.95 -3.08 -20.82
C SER A 138 -11.85 -1.98 -21.44
N PRO A 139 -12.33 -2.19 -22.68
CA PRO A 139 -13.69 -1.79 -23.08
C PRO A 139 -14.78 -2.67 -22.42
N GLU A 140 -14.43 -3.87 -21.94
CA GLU A 140 -15.38 -4.90 -21.46
C GLU A 140 -15.90 -4.66 -20.03
N GLN A 141 -15.10 -4.07 -19.13
CA GLN A 141 -15.51 -3.82 -17.73
C GLN A 141 -16.50 -2.65 -17.59
N GLN A 142 -16.49 -1.69 -18.52
CA GLN A 142 -17.47 -0.58 -18.54
C GLN A 142 -18.88 -1.06 -18.93
N ALA A 143 -18.99 -2.10 -19.76
CA ALA A 143 -20.27 -2.71 -20.13
C ALA A 143 -20.92 -3.42 -18.93
N ALA A 144 -20.13 -4.11 -18.10
CA ALA A 144 -20.61 -4.81 -16.90
C ALA A 144 -21.06 -3.85 -15.77
N ALA A 145 -20.58 -2.60 -15.74
CA ALA A 145 -21.07 -1.57 -14.83
C ALA A 145 -22.45 -1.01 -15.25
N ARG A 146 -22.78 -1.08 -16.55
CA ARG A 146 -24.06 -0.61 -17.11
C ARG A 146 -25.21 -1.61 -16.92
N CYS A 147 -24.91 -2.88 -16.61
CA CYS A 147 -25.89 -3.96 -16.44
C CYS A 147 -26.19 -4.34 -14.98
N LEU A 148 -25.86 -3.50 -13.99
CA LEU A 148 -26.44 -3.66 -12.66
C LEU A 148 -27.87 -3.11 -12.68
N PRO A 149 -28.90 -3.94 -12.45
CA PRO A 149 -30.28 -3.49 -12.50
C PRO A 149 -30.51 -2.42 -11.42
N GLN A 150 -31.06 -1.29 -11.84
CA GLN A 150 -31.55 -0.14 -11.06
C GLN A 150 -32.73 -0.51 -10.11
N ARG A 151 -32.73 -1.73 -9.54
CA ARG A 151 -33.89 -2.31 -8.85
C ARG A 151 -34.02 -1.91 -7.38
N PHE A 152 -33.22 -0.96 -6.90
CA PHE A 152 -33.25 -0.48 -5.51
C PHE A 152 -33.45 1.03 -5.39
N THR A 153 -34.19 1.64 -6.32
CA THR A 153 -34.57 3.06 -6.27
C THR A 153 -36.07 3.29 -6.02
N ALA A 154 -36.80 2.29 -5.52
CA ALA A 154 -38.20 2.44 -5.15
C ALA A 154 -38.57 1.47 -4.01
N LEU A 155 -38.30 1.90 -2.77
CA LEU A 155 -39.11 1.70 -1.55
C LEU A 155 -38.39 2.31 -0.36
#